data_AF-A0A3S3PE89-F1
#
_entry.id   AF-A0A3S3PE89-F1
#
_cell.length_a   1.000
_cell.length_b   1.000
_cell.length_c   1.000
_cell.angle_alpha   90.00
_cell.angle_beta   90.00
_cell.angle_gamma   90.00
#
_symmetry.space_group_name_H-M   'P 1'
#
loop_
_entity.id
_entity.type
_entity.pdbx_description
1 polymer ?
#
loop_
_entity_poly.entity_id
_entity_poly.type
_entity_poly.pdbx_seq_one_letter_code
_entity_poly.pdbx_strand_id
1 'polypeptide(L)'
;VVEKLRLLDIDVNSIKAVGLCNQRETTVVWDKETGKPLHNAIVWLDNRTKHIVDSILDGIPGRDINFFKVPMSILPKIVSSSGDFGVILEGSLRGIPITGVIGDQPAALMGQHCLSIGQTKATYGTGCFIMQNIGSGSIKTVLKGVSKEARYSLITTVAFKLGDKPAVYALEGSIAIAGAAITWMRDNLELIKSYDQVEPLAKQVPDAGGVYFVPAFQGLYAPYWDPNASGLFIGLSQFTHKCHFMRAALESIAYQTADILSLMRRSETGINVDGGMSCNDLMCQILADINGADVIRPLMIETTALGAAMLAGYTIGIWDLESKAMQSSAKEPKEIKDLKDGDDDLRRKTSIINSVLNNPLKRMRSFSLSKQEPEPPKSADIFKPSISEEKREEMVTAWKLAVERSMRWTKIKKQEQQKREYKMRSTLPIGIFMVSSFAILIISNFTNQNL
;
A
#
# COMPACT_ATOMS: atom_id res chain seq x y z
N VAL A 1 -23.60 3.40 -18.20
CA VAL A 1 -23.27 4.80 -17.80
C VAL A 1 -24.37 5.75 -18.23
N VAL A 2 -24.67 5.90 -19.52
CA VAL A 2 -25.74 6.79 -20.00
C VAL A 2 -27.12 6.51 -19.37
N GLU A 3 -27.48 5.25 -19.19
CA GLU A 3 -28.71 4.90 -18.47
C GLU A 3 -28.71 5.39 -17.01
N LYS A 4 -27.61 5.19 -16.28
CA LYS A 4 -27.46 5.71 -14.91
C LYS A 4 -27.52 7.24 -14.87
N LEU A 5 -26.92 7.93 -15.84
CA LEU A 5 -26.98 9.39 -15.93
C LEU A 5 -28.41 9.87 -16.16
N ARG A 6 -29.17 9.20 -17.03
CA ARG A 6 -30.61 9.49 -17.22
C ARG A 6 -31.43 9.26 -15.96
N LEU A 7 -31.14 8.19 -15.21
CA LEU A 7 -31.79 7.93 -13.91
C LEU A 7 -31.48 9.02 -12.86
N LEU A 8 -30.36 9.72 -13.00
CA LEU A 8 -29.95 10.83 -12.15
C LEU A 8 -30.35 12.20 -12.73
N ASP A 9 -31.14 12.23 -13.81
CA ASP A 9 -31.55 13.45 -14.52
C ASP A 9 -30.36 14.29 -15.03
N ILE A 10 -29.25 13.64 -15.38
CA ILE A 10 -28.05 14.26 -15.94
C ILE A 10 -28.06 14.11 -17.46
N ASP A 11 -28.12 15.23 -18.17
CA ASP A 11 -27.99 15.25 -19.63
C ASP A 11 -26.60 14.74 -20.05
N VAL A 12 -26.57 13.75 -20.95
CA VAL A 12 -25.33 13.18 -21.48
C VAL A 12 -24.50 14.24 -22.22
N ASN A 13 -25.14 15.24 -22.83
CA ASN A 13 -24.44 16.34 -23.51
C ASN A 13 -23.72 17.30 -22.54
N SER A 14 -23.99 17.17 -21.24
CA SER A 14 -23.26 17.91 -20.20
C SER A 14 -21.85 17.38 -19.97
N ILE A 15 -21.55 16.14 -20.37
CA ILE A 15 -20.23 15.52 -20.22
C ILE A 15 -19.22 16.26 -21.12
N LYS A 16 -18.17 16.80 -20.50
CA LYS A 16 -17.15 17.60 -21.19
C LYS A 16 -15.90 16.82 -21.59
N ALA A 17 -15.57 15.77 -20.84
CA ALA A 17 -14.42 14.92 -21.08
C ALA A 17 -14.56 13.57 -20.36
N VAL A 18 -13.76 12.61 -20.78
CA VAL A 18 -13.62 11.29 -20.15
C VAL A 18 -12.19 11.09 -19.65
N GLY A 19 -12.08 10.63 -18.40
CA GLY A 19 -10.85 10.11 -17.82
C GLY A 19 -10.91 8.59 -17.74
N LEU A 20 -9.80 7.92 -18.06
CA LEU A 20 -9.65 6.49 -17.99
C LEU A 20 -8.70 6.11 -16.84
N CYS A 21 -9.14 5.15 -16.04
CA CYS A 21 -8.28 4.43 -15.11
C CYS A 21 -8.44 2.92 -15.29
N ASN A 22 -7.35 2.18 -15.05
CA ASN A 22 -7.30 0.73 -15.28
C ASN A 22 -6.47 0.02 -14.21
N GLN A 23 -6.78 -1.26 -14.01
CA GLN A 23 -5.87 -2.17 -13.31
C GLN A 23 -4.51 -2.14 -14.00
N ARG A 24 -3.45 -2.01 -13.20
CA ARG A 24 -2.07 -1.95 -13.71
C ARG A 24 -1.53 -3.36 -13.98
N GLU A 25 -0.38 -3.43 -14.64
CA GLU A 25 0.39 -4.63 -15.05
C GLU A 25 -0.30 -5.63 -16.00
N THR A 26 -1.62 -5.74 -15.98
CA THR A 26 -2.39 -6.65 -16.84
C THR A 26 -2.06 -6.40 -18.30
N THR A 27 -1.60 -7.45 -18.98
CA THR A 27 -1.04 -7.34 -20.33
C THR A 27 -1.99 -7.97 -21.35
N VAL A 28 -2.22 -7.25 -22.44
CA VAL A 28 -3.02 -7.67 -23.59
C VAL A 28 -2.22 -7.49 -24.88
N VAL A 29 -2.43 -8.39 -25.83
CA VAL A 29 -1.84 -8.32 -27.17
C VAL A 29 -2.94 -8.58 -28.19
N TRP A 30 -2.99 -7.76 -29.23
CA TRP A 30 -4.00 -7.86 -30.29
C TRP A 30 -3.35 -7.62 -31.66
N ASP A 31 -4.03 -8.08 -32.70
CA ASP A 31 -3.65 -7.82 -34.08
C ASP A 31 -3.96 -6.35 -34.44
N LYS A 32 -2.95 -5.63 -34.94
CA LYS A 32 -3.03 -4.18 -35.19
C LYS A 32 -4.08 -3.81 -36.25
N GLU A 33 -4.28 -4.67 -37.25
CA GLU A 33 -5.16 -4.38 -38.39
C GLU A 33 -6.62 -4.72 -38.09
N THR A 34 -6.86 -5.85 -37.41
CA THR A 34 -8.20 -6.36 -37.13
C THR A 34 -8.74 -5.96 -35.76
N GLY A 35 -7.87 -5.55 -34.83
CA GLY A 35 -8.22 -5.25 -33.44
C GLY A 35 -8.57 -6.48 -32.61
N LYS A 36 -8.46 -7.71 -33.16
CA LYS A 36 -8.81 -8.94 -32.46
C LYS A 36 -7.73 -9.30 -31.43
N PRO A 37 -8.10 -9.61 -30.17
CA PRO A 37 -7.15 -10.13 -29.18
C PRO A 37 -6.47 -11.40 -29.69
N LEU A 38 -5.14 -11.47 -29.57
CA LEU A 38 -4.37 -12.66 -29.93
C LEU A 38 -4.40 -13.71 -28.81
N HIS A 39 -4.69 -13.29 -27.58
CA HIS A 39 -4.83 -14.13 -26.41
C HIS A 39 -5.69 -13.42 -25.36
N ASN A 40 -6.18 -14.17 -24.38
CA ASN A 40 -6.77 -13.60 -23.17
C ASN A 40 -5.78 -12.70 -22.45
N ALA A 41 -6.30 -11.66 -21.79
CA ALA A 41 -5.52 -10.80 -20.90
C ALA A 41 -4.81 -11.63 -19.82
N ILE A 42 -3.52 -11.38 -19.62
CA ILE A 42 -2.76 -11.95 -18.51
C ILE A 42 -2.82 -10.95 -17.37
N VAL A 43 -3.55 -11.30 -16.31
CA VAL A 43 -3.81 -10.42 -15.16
C VAL A 43 -2.59 -10.26 -14.26
N TRP A 44 -2.54 -9.16 -13.50
CA TRP A 44 -1.41 -8.84 -12.61
C TRP A 44 -1.17 -9.86 -11.48
N LEU A 45 -2.20 -10.62 -11.09
CA LEU A 45 -2.09 -11.71 -10.11
C LEU A 45 -1.50 -13.00 -10.68
N ASP A 46 -1.25 -13.05 -11.99
CA ASP A 46 -0.79 -14.26 -12.66
C ASP A 46 0.66 -14.58 -12.29
N ASN A 47 0.87 -15.81 -11.81
CA ASN A 47 2.18 -16.27 -11.32
C ASN A 47 2.87 -17.27 -12.27
N ARG A 48 2.36 -17.47 -13.49
CA ARG A 48 2.88 -18.46 -14.45
C ARG A 48 4.33 -18.20 -14.84
N THR A 49 4.74 -16.93 -14.84
CA THR A 49 6.07 -16.49 -15.26
C THR A 49 7.10 -16.51 -14.14
N LYS A 50 6.76 -16.95 -12.91
CA LYS A 50 7.68 -16.94 -11.77
C LYS A 50 9.04 -17.57 -12.06
N HIS A 51 9.04 -18.80 -12.56
CA HIS A 51 10.27 -19.52 -12.93
C HIS A 51 11.05 -18.85 -14.07
N ILE A 52 10.36 -18.17 -14.98
CA ILE A 52 10.97 -17.40 -16.07
C ILE A 52 11.67 -16.17 -15.49
N VAL A 53 11.01 -15.44 -14.58
CA VAL A 53 11.58 -14.28 -13.89
C VAL A 53 12.82 -14.70 -13.09
N ASP A 54 12.74 -15.80 -12.33
CA ASP A 54 13.88 -16.34 -11.58
C ASP A 54 15.07 -16.65 -12.52
N SER A 55 14.81 -17.37 -13.63
CA SER A 55 15.83 -17.70 -14.63
C SER A 55 16.41 -16.46 -15.33
N ILE A 56 15.61 -15.41 -15.53
CA ILE A 56 16.05 -14.17 -16.16
C ILE A 56 16.90 -13.37 -15.18
N LEU A 57 16.48 -13.22 -13.92
CA LEU A 57 17.24 -12.49 -12.91
C LEU A 57 18.63 -13.09 -12.66
N ASP A 58 18.76 -14.42 -12.71
CA ASP A 58 20.04 -15.12 -12.60
C ASP A 58 20.94 -14.92 -13.84
N GLY A 59 20.35 -14.55 -14.97
CA GLY A 59 20.99 -14.54 -16.29
C GLY A 59 21.21 -13.16 -16.93
N ILE A 60 20.68 -12.05 -16.38
CA ILE A 60 20.84 -10.70 -16.99
C ILE A 60 22.26 -10.15 -16.72
N PRO A 61 23.13 -10.01 -17.75
CA PRO A 61 24.41 -9.36 -17.58
C PRO A 61 24.18 -7.87 -17.27
N GLY A 62 24.73 -7.37 -16.17
CA GLY A 62 24.71 -5.94 -15.83
C GLY A 62 23.34 -5.34 -15.49
N ARG A 63 22.30 -6.17 -15.26
CA ARG A 63 20.90 -5.72 -15.02
C ARG A 63 20.35 -4.83 -16.16
N ASP A 64 20.68 -5.15 -17.41
CA ASP A 64 20.12 -4.46 -18.57
C ASP A 64 18.60 -4.64 -18.64
N ILE A 65 17.87 -3.54 -18.54
CA ILE A 65 16.40 -3.49 -18.60
C ILE A 65 15.86 -3.87 -19.99
N ASN A 66 16.69 -3.83 -21.04
CA ASN A 66 16.32 -4.22 -22.40
C ASN A 66 16.52 -5.72 -22.68
N PHE A 67 16.85 -6.51 -21.66
CA PHE A 67 17.13 -7.93 -21.79
C PHE A 67 16.01 -8.72 -22.47
N PHE A 68 14.75 -8.31 -22.26
CA PHE A 68 13.58 -8.97 -22.86
C PHE A 68 13.48 -8.83 -24.38
N LYS A 69 14.30 -7.95 -25.01
CA LYS A 69 14.36 -7.73 -26.48
C LYS A 69 12.99 -7.59 -27.14
N VAL A 70 12.04 -6.97 -26.44
CA VAL A 70 10.70 -6.73 -26.98
C VAL A 70 10.81 -5.73 -28.14
N PRO A 71 10.27 -6.04 -29.33
CA PRO A 71 10.32 -5.10 -30.45
C PRO A 71 9.66 -3.77 -30.09
N MET A 72 10.41 -2.67 -30.17
CA MET A 72 9.87 -1.34 -29.83
C MET A 72 8.66 -0.95 -30.69
N SER A 73 8.50 -1.55 -31.87
CA SER A 73 7.39 -1.31 -32.79
C SER A 73 6.04 -1.80 -32.28
N ILE A 74 6.00 -2.74 -31.32
CA ILE A 74 4.75 -3.25 -30.74
C ILE A 74 4.31 -2.49 -29.48
N LEU A 75 5.17 -1.61 -28.95
CA LEU A 75 4.88 -0.87 -27.73
C LEU A 75 4.07 0.40 -28.02
N PRO A 76 3.09 0.75 -27.18
CA PRO A 76 2.38 2.01 -27.32
C PRO A 76 3.30 3.20 -27.02
N LYS A 77 2.98 4.36 -27.60
CA LYS A 77 3.67 5.61 -27.28
C LYS A 77 3.35 6.01 -25.84
N ILE A 78 4.38 6.16 -25.00
CA ILE A 78 4.23 6.73 -23.66
C ILE A 78 3.89 8.21 -23.78
N VAL A 79 2.83 8.63 -23.10
CA VAL A 79 2.29 9.99 -23.11
C VAL A 79 2.11 10.50 -21.69
N SER A 80 1.87 11.80 -21.55
CA SER A 80 1.51 12.41 -20.27
C SER A 80 0.18 11.83 -19.76
N SER A 81 -0.08 11.89 -18.44
CA SER A 81 -1.33 11.38 -17.88
C SER A 81 -2.51 12.30 -18.26
N SER A 82 -2.25 13.60 -18.43
CA SER A 82 -3.21 14.59 -18.93
C SER A 82 -2.83 15.02 -20.36
N GLY A 83 -3.75 14.91 -21.32
CA GLY A 83 -3.47 15.25 -22.72
C GLY A 83 -4.68 15.04 -23.62
N ASP A 84 -4.50 15.15 -24.93
CA ASP A 84 -5.51 14.76 -25.92
C ASP A 84 -5.22 13.32 -26.39
N PHE A 85 -6.12 12.39 -26.08
CA PHE A 85 -6.00 10.98 -26.46
C PHE A 85 -7.00 10.58 -27.56
N GLY A 86 -7.67 11.56 -28.17
CA GLY A 86 -8.68 11.37 -29.19
C GLY A 86 -10.11 11.49 -28.67
N VAL A 87 -11.06 11.22 -29.56
CA VAL A 87 -12.50 11.34 -29.32
C VAL A 87 -13.18 9.99 -29.46
N ILE A 88 -14.21 9.75 -28.67
CA ILE A 88 -15.03 8.56 -28.80
C ILE A 88 -15.78 8.60 -30.14
N LEU A 89 -15.63 7.58 -30.98
CA LEU A 89 -16.17 7.57 -32.34
C LEU A 89 -17.59 6.99 -32.44
N GLU A 90 -17.96 6.13 -31.49
CA GLU A 90 -19.19 5.33 -31.56
C GLU A 90 -19.95 5.31 -30.23
N GLY A 91 -21.23 4.95 -30.30
CA GLY A 91 -22.12 4.85 -29.14
C GLY A 91 -22.59 6.20 -28.60
N SER A 92 -23.23 6.16 -27.43
CA SER A 92 -23.92 7.32 -26.84
C SER A 92 -22.99 8.42 -26.29
N LEU A 93 -21.68 8.19 -26.26
CA LEU A 93 -20.67 9.17 -25.84
C LEU A 93 -19.86 9.72 -27.02
N ARG A 94 -20.31 9.47 -28.25
CA ARG A 94 -19.64 9.91 -29.48
C ARG A 94 -19.34 11.41 -29.45
N GLY A 95 -18.12 11.77 -29.85
CA GLY A 95 -17.63 13.14 -29.91
C GLY A 95 -17.03 13.66 -28.60
N ILE A 96 -17.20 12.95 -27.49
CA ILE A 96 -16.62 13.35 -26.21
C ILE A 96 -15.11 13.02 -26.22
N PRO A 97 -14.25 13.98 -25.83
CA PRO A 97 -12.81 13.79 -25.82
C PRO A 97 -12.38 12.93 -24.62
N ILE A 98 -11.35 12.11 -24.85
CA ILE A 98 -10.64 11.38 -23.80
C ILE A 98 -9.41 12.21 -23.45
N THR A 99 -9.36 12.71 -22.21
CA THR A 99 -8.36 13.72 -21.83
C THR A 99 -7.53 13.40 -20.58
N GLY A 100 -7.81 12.26 -19.95
CA GLY A 100 -7.04 11.73 -18.83
C GLY A 100 -6.84 10.22 -18.96
N VAL A 101 -5.62 9.73 -18.71
CA VAL A 101 -5.30 8.31 -18.60
C VAL A 101 -4.33 8.11 -17.44
N ILE A 102 -4.67 7.21 -16.52
CA ILE A 102 -3.89 7.00 -15.29
C ILE A 102 -4.09 5.58 -14.74
N GLY A 103 -3.06 4.98 -14.14
CA GLY A 103 -3.23 3.70 -13.44
C GLY A 103 -4.14 3.82 -12.23
N ASP A 104 -4.80 2.75 -11.82
CA ASP A 104 -5.74 2.72 -10.69
C ASP A 104 -5.20 3.29 -9.36
N GLN A 105 -4.01 2.87 -8.92
CA GLN A 105 -3.44 3.32 -7.65
C GLN A 105 -3.00 4.79 -7.68
N PRO A 106 -2.32 5.28 -8.73
CA PRO A 106 -2.10 6.71 -8.88
C PRO A 106 -3.39 7.53 -9.07
N ALA A 107 -4.43 6.96 -9.69
CA ALA A 107 -5.72 7.62 -9.80
C ALA A 107 -6.36 7.78 -8.41
N ALA A 108 -6.33 6.74 -7.57
CA ALA A 108 -6.76 6.84 -6.18
C ALA A 108 -5.93 7.87 -5.39
N LEU A 109 -4.61 7.92 -5.60
CA LEU A 109 -3.75 8.96 -5.01
C LEU A 109 -4.21 10.38 -5.40
N MET A 110 -4.54 10.59 -6.67
CA MET A 110 -5.09 11.85 -7.15
C MET A 110 -6.48 12.15 -6.58
N GLY A 111 -7.39 11.17 -6.59
CA GLY A 111 -8.76 11.31 -6.07
C GLY A 111 -8.84 11.51 -4.56
N GLN A 112 -7.83 11.05 -3.82
CA GLN A 112 -7.62 11.35 -2.40
C GLN A 112 -6.93 12.71 -2.17
N HIS A 113 -6.74 13.51 -3.22
CA HIS A 113 -6.06 14.81 -3.18
C HIS A 113 -4.64 14.75 -2.58
N CYS A 114 -3.95 13.61 -2.72
CA CYS A 114 -2.56 13.43 -2.29
C CYS A 114 -1.58 14.03 -3.31
N LEU A 115 -1.74 15.34 -3.56
CA LEU A 115 -0.99 16.10 -4.57
C LEU A 115 0.35 16.63 -4.04
N SER A 116 0.53 16.70 -2.73
CA SER A 116 1.72 17.25 -2.07
C SER A 116 2.62 16.16 -1.49
N ILE A 117 3.90 16.50 -1.30
CA ILE A 117 4.92 15.57 -0.78
C ILE A 117 4.53 15.07 0.61
N GLY A 118 4.65 13.76 0.83
CA GLY A 118 4.33 13.10 2.11
C GLY A 118 2.85 12.79 2.30
N GLN A 119 1.95 13.27 1.44
CA GLN A 119 0.56 12.85 1.47
C GLN A 119 0.46 11.39 1.02
N THR A 120 -0.27 10.61 1.80
CA THR A 120 -0.31 9.15 1.69
C THR A 120 -1.75 8.69 1.61
N LYS A 121 -1.96 7.67 0.78
CA LYS A 121 -3.22 6.91 0.76
C LYS A 121 -2.97 5.42 0.89
N ALA A 122 -3.98 4.69 1.34
CA ALA A 122 -3.99 3.25 1.45
C ALA A 122 -5.35 2.69 0.97
N THR A 123 -5.32 1.86 -0.07
CA THR A 123 -6.52 1.21 -0.62
C THR A 123 -6.63 -0.20 -0.07
N TYR A 124 -7.69 -0.51 0.67
CA TYR A 124 -7.91 -1.81 1.32
C TYR A 124 -9.00 -2.63 0.62
N GLY A 125 -8.57 -3.64 -0.14
CA GLY A 125 -9.42 -4.63 -0.80
C GLY A 125 -8.92 -6.04 -0.47
N THR A 126 -8.86 -6.93 -1.48
CA THR A 126 -8.27 -8.27 -1.33
C THR A 126 -6.85 -8.22 -0.77
N GLY A 127 -6.03 -7.32 -1.31
CA GLY A 127 -4.76 -6.86 -0.74
C GLY A 127 -4.86 -5.39 -0.32
N CYS A 128 -3.73 -4.77 0.01
CA CYS A 128 -3.66 -3.34 0.25
C CYS A 128 -2.49 -2.70 -0.51
N PHE A 129 -2.75 -1.52 -1.08
CA PHE A 129 -1.76 -0.73 -1.80
C PHE A 129 -1.63 0.63 -1.13
N ILE A 130 -0.45 0.90 -0.58
CA ILE A 130 -0.11 2.13 0.11
C ILE A 130 0.78 2.94 -0.82
N MET A 131 0.38 4.18 -1.09
CA MET A 131 1.07 5.04 -2.04
C MET A 131 1.30 6.42 -1.42
N GLN A 132 2.55 6.88 -1.45
CA GLN A 132 2.95 8.19 -0.95
C GLN A 132 3.57 9.03 -2.05
N ASN A 133 3.08 10.27 -2.20
CA ASN A 133 3.66 11.24 -3.11
C ASN A 133 5.04 11.70 -2.60
N ILE A 134 6.07 11.55 -3.44
CA ILE A 134 7.45 11.94 -3.10
C ILE A 134 7.96 13.15 -3.90
N GLY A 135 7.07 13.80 -4.66
CA GLY A 135 7.32 15.08 -5.31
C GLY A 135 7.60 15.00 -6.81
N SER A 136 7.77 16.19 -7.39
CA SER A 136 7.96 16.39 -8.83
C SER A 136 9.41 16.70 -9.18
N GLY A 137 9.88 16.23 -10.35
CA GLY A 137 11.18 16.61 -10.89
C GLY A 137 11.89 15.49 -11.66
N SER A 138 13.23 15.55 -11.68
CA SER A 138 14.03 14.42 -12.17
C SER A 138 14.03 13.29 -11.14
N ILE A 139 14.05 12.04 -11.59
CA ILE A 139 14.12 10.87 -10.69
C ILE A 139 15.32 10.96 -9.73
N LYS A 140 16.46 11.47 -10.21
CA LYS A 140 17.66 11.69 -9.39
C LYS A 140 17.42 12.67 -8.24
N THR A 141 16.65 13.73 -8.48
CA THR A 141 16.33 14.75 -7.47
C THR A 141 15.34 14.22 -6.45
N VAL A 142 14.28 13.57 -6.92
CA VAL A 142 13.22 13.02 -6.08
C VAL A 142 13.78 11.97 -5.12
N LEU A 143 14.63 11.06 -5.62
CA LEU A 143 15.20 9.98 -4.81
C LEU A 143 16.21 10.43 -3.74
N LYS A 144 16.70 11.68 -3.77
CA LYS A 144 17.57 12.20 -2.69
C LYS A 144 16.83 12.26 -1.35
N GLY A 145 15.52 12.46 -1.37
CA GLY A 145 14.68 12.52 -0.16
C GLY A 145 14.18 11.18 0.34
N VAL A 146 14.60 10.07 -0.29
CA VAL A 146 14.15 8.71 0.03
C VAL A 146 15.29 7.88 0.62
N SER A 147 15.04 7.24 1.76
CA SER A 147 16.04 6.39 2.42
C SER A 147 16.50 5.24 1.54
N LYS A 148 17.68 4.70 1.83
CA LYS A 148 18.22 3.57 1.07
C LYS A 148 17.32 2.34 1.26
N GLU A 149 16.88 2.11 2.49
CA GLU A 149 16.04 1.01 2.93
C GLU A 149 14.69 1.02 2.18
N ALA A 150 14.06 2.19 2.09
CA ALA A 150 12.82 2.36 1.33
C ALA A 150 13.02 2.05 -0.16
N ARG A 151 14.12 2.49 -0.78
CA ARG A 151 14.41 2.20 -2.20
C ARG A 151 14.66 0.72 -2.50
N TYR A 152 15.07 -0.07 -1.52
CA TYR A 152 15.24 -1.53 -1.69
C TYR A 152 14.00 -2.33 -1.33
N SER A 153 13.12 -1.76 -0.50
CA SER A 153 11.98 -2.50 0.08
C SER A 153 10.64 -2.10 -0.51
N LEU A 154 10.54 -0.91 -1.11
CA LEU A 154 9.34 -0.35 -1.75
C LEU A 154 9.57 -0.13 -3.24
N ILE A 155 8.48 0.00 -3.98
CA ILE A 155 8.50 0.31 -5.41
C ILE A 155 8.54 1.83 -5.58
N THR A 156 9.52 2.34 -6.33
CA THR A 156 9.47 3.72 -6.83
C THR A 156 8.77 3.74 -8.18
N THR A 157 7.72 4.54 -8.32
CA THR A 157 6.91 4.61 -9.54
C THR A 157 6.56 6.04 -9.92
N VAL A 158 6.08 6.23 -11.16
CA VAL A 158 5.49 7.49 -11.59
C VAL A 158 4.06 7.53 -11.09
N ALA A 159 3.70 8.58 -10.35
CA ALA A 159 2.32 8.81 -9.94
C ALA A 159 1.53 9.36 -11.14
N PHE A 160 1.91 10.54 -11.63
CA PHE A 160 1.25 11.15 -12.77
C PHE A 160 2.14 12.21 -13.41
N LYS A 161 1.84 12.58 -14.66
CA LYS A 161 2.46 13.70 -15.37
C LYS A 161 1.35 14.60 -15.92
N LEU A 162 1.50 15.91 -15.72
CA LEU A 162 0.53 16.91 -16.14
C LEU A 162 1.05 17.67 -17.38
N GLY A 163 0.64 17.26 -18.58
CA GLY A 163 1.09 17.85 -19.84
C GLY A 163 2.62 17.84 -19.93
N ASP A 164 3.21 19.02 -20.16
CA ASP A 164 4.67 19.21 -20.26
C ASP A 164 5.39 19.35 -18.90
N LYS A 165 4.64 19.39 -17.78
CA LYS A 165 5.23 19.55 -16.44
C LYS A 165 6.07 18.33 -16.05
N PRO A 166 7.05 18.46 -15.15
CA PRO A 166 7.81 17.31 -14.67
C PRO A 166 6.88 16.25 -14.05
N ALA A 167 7.30 14.99 -14.14
CA ALA A 167 6.53 13.89 -13.57
C ALA A 167 6.56 13.97 -12.03
N VAL A 168 5.42 13.65 -11.43
CA VAL A 168 5.29 13.40 -9.99
C VAL A 168 5.53 11.92 -9.76
N TYR A 169 6.31 11.60 -8.73
CA TYR A 169 6.65 10.22 -8.37
C TYR A 169 6.01 9.83 -7.05
N ALA A 170 5.93 8.52 -6.84
CA ALA A 170 5.45 7.94 -5.60
C ALA A 170 6.34 6.79 -5.14
N LEU A 171 6.31 6.55 -3.83
CA LEU A 171 6.66 5.26 -3.25
C LEU A 171 5.39 4.44 -3.09
N GLU A 172 5.50 3.16 -3.40
CA GLU A 172 4.41 2.20 -3.28
C GLU A 172 4.85 0.98 -2.47
N GLY A 173 4.07 0.65 -1.46
CA GLY A 173 4.15 -0.61 -0.73
C GLY A 173 2.89 -1.42 -0.94
N SER A 174 3.04 -2.74 -1.00
CA SER A 174 1.93 -3.65 -1.30
C SER A 174 1.85 -4.74 -0.24
N ILE A 175 0.65 -4.95 0.28
CA ILE A 175 0.26 -6.03 1.18
C ILE A 175 -0.58 -7.01 0.35
N ALA A 176 -0.08 -8.21 0.12
CA ALA A 176 -0.79 -9.18 -0.73
C ALA A 176 -2.10 -9.67 -0.10
N ILE A 177 -2.11 -9.88 1.21
CA ILE A 177 -3.24 -10.47 1.94
C ILE A 177 -3.77 -9.47 2.97
N ALA A 178 -4.84 -8.76 2.61
CA ALA A 178 -5.62 -7.92 3.51
C ALA A 178 -7.04 -8.49 3.64
N GLY A 179 -7.99 -8.09 2.80
CA GLY A 179 -9.34 -8.65 2.78
C GLY A 179 -9.39 -10.14 2.43
N ALA A 180 -8.38 -10.64 1.69
CA ALA A 180 -8.21 -12.07 1.46
C ALA A 180 -8.07 -12.88 2.76
N ALA A 181 -7.52 -12.31 3.84
CA ALA A 181 -7.50 -12.97 5.14
C ALA A 181 -8.91 -13.18 5.69
N ILE A 182 -9.76 -12.16 5.59
CA ILE A 182 -11.15 -12.24 6.05
C ILE A 182 -11.95 -13.24 5.20
N THR A 183 -11.75 -13.20 3.88
CA THR A 183 -12.33 -14.20 2.97
C THR A 183 -11.90 -15.61 3.34
N TRP A 184 -10.61 -15.84 3.60
CA TRP A 184 -10.12 -17.14 4.03
C TRP A 184 -10.72 -17.60 5.38
N MET A 185 -10.87 -16.70 6.35
CA MET A 185 -11.53 -17.04 7.62
C MET A 185 -13.01 -17.37 7.46
N ARG A 186 -13.69 -16.75 6.50
CA ARG A 186 -15.09 -17.06 6.15
C ARG A 186 -15.20 -18.40 5.43
N ASP A 187 -14.46 -18.56 4.33
CA ASP A 187 -14.66 -19.66 3.38
C ASP A 187 -13.96 -20.94 3.80
N ASN A 188 -12.83 -20.85 4.50
CA ASN A 188 -12.02 -22.02 4.85
C ASN A 188 -12.10 -22.39 6.33
N LEU A 189 -12.26 -21.42 7.23
CA LEU A 189 -12.42 -21.67 8.66
C LEU A 189 -13.87 -21.57 9.14
N GLU A 190 -14.78 -21.08 8.30
CA GLU A 190 -16.20 -20.93 8.62
C GLU A 190 -16.47 -20.13 9.92
N LEU A 191 -15.57 -19.20 10.28
CA LEU A 191 -15.67 -18.42 11.52
C LEU A 191 -16.79 -17.37 11.45
N ILE A 192 -17.14 -16.95 10.23
CA ILE A 192 -18.18 -15.98 9.90
C ILE A 192 -18.94 -16.48 8.66
N LYS A 193 -20.17 -16.01 8.48
CA LYS A 193 -21.01 -16.28 7.31
C LYS A 193 -20.96 -15.14 6.29
N SER A 194 -20.67 -13.93 6.75
CA SER A 194 -20.71 -12.71 5.94
C SER A 194 -19.82 -11.62 6.52
N TYR A 195 -19.38 -10.68 5.69
CA TYR A 195 -18.39 -9.66 6.07
C TYR A 195 -18.90 -8.68 7.14
N ASP A 196 -20.21 -8.43 7.21
CA ASP A 196 -20.87 -7.61 8.22
C ASP A 196 -20.74 -8.18 9.65
N GLN A 197 -20.39 -9.46 9.79
CA GLN A 197 -20.15 -10.07 11.11
C GLN A 197 -18.77 -9.77 11.68
N VAL A 198 -17.81 -9.32 10.86
CA VAL A 198 -16.42 -9.09 11.29
C VAL A 198 -16.33 -8.06 12.40
N GLU A 199 -16.95 -6.89 12.19
CA GLU A 199 -16.89 -5.79 13.15
C GLU A 199 -17.62 -6.09 14.47
N PRO A 200 -18.88 -6.57 14.47
CA PRO A 200 -19.56 -6.94 15.71
C PRO A 200 -18.85 -8.03 16.50
N LEU A 201 -18.20 -9.00 15.85
CA LEU A 201 -17.42 -10.03 16.54
C LEU A 201 -16.13 -9.46 17.11
N ALA A 202 -15.37 -8.69 16.33
CA ALA A 202 -14.12 -8.10 16.79
C ALA A 202 -14.32 -7.07 17.91
N LYS A 203 -15.49 -6.41 17.99
CA LYS A 203 -15.85 -5.49 19.10
C LYS A 203 -16.20 -6.20 20.42
N GLN A 204 -16.43 -7.52 20.42
CA GLN A 204 -16.73 -8.26 21.67
C GLN A 204 -15.50 -8.45 22.55
N VAL A 205 -14.31 -8.17 22.04
CA VAL A 205 -13.04 -8.23 22.77
C VAL A 205 -12.34 -6.88 22.66
N PRO A 206 -11.64 -6.42 23.72
CA PRO A 206 -10.95 -5.14 23.68
C PRO A 206 -9.73 -5.17 22.73
N ASP A 207 -9.07 -6.33 22.64
CA ASP A 207 -7.88 -6.59 21.82
C ASP A 207 -7.84 -8.06 21.37
N ALA A 208 -6.79 -8.44 20.63
CA ALA A 208 -6.60 -9.80 20.15
C ALA A 208 -6.20 -10.82 21.24
N GLY A 209 -6.12 -10.44 22.52
CA GLY A 209 -5.83 -11.33 23.63
C GLY A 209 -4.43 -11.95 23.58
N GLY A 210 -3.45 -11.19 23.07
CA GLY A 210 -2.08 -11.67 22.82
C GLY A 210 -1.92 -12.52 21.56
N VAL A 211 -2.99 -12.73 20.79
CA VAL A 211 -2.95 -13.46 19.52
C VAL A 211 -2.43 -12.54 18.41
N TYR A 212 -1.39 -12.99 17.72
CA TYR A 212 -0.90 -12.35 16.50
C TYR A 212 -1.15 -13.25 15.31
N PHE A 213 -1.64 -12.63 14.23
CA PHE A 213 -1.90 -13.31 12.97
C PHE A 213 -1.06 -12.72 11.85
N VAL A 214 -0.14 -13.50 11.30
CA VAL A 214 0.67 -13.13 10.13
C VAL A 214 0.07 -13.81 8.89
N PRO A 215 -0.61 -13.07 7.99
CA PRO A 215 -1.34 -13.64 6.85
C PRO A 215 -0.44 -13.96 5.64
N ALA A 216 0.72 -14.59 5.84
CA ALA A 216 1.69 -14.90 4.79
C ALA A 216 1.32 -16.14 3.95
N PHE A 217 0.09 -16.22 3.43
CA PHE A 217 -0.40 -17.37 2.66
C PHE A 217 0.36 -17.61 1.35
N GLN A 218 0.93 -16.55 0.79
CA GLN A 218 1.74 -16.59 -0.45
C GLN A 218 3.15 -16.04 -0.21
N GLY A 219 3.64 -16.16 1.03
CA GLY A 219 4.83 -15.47 1.51
C GLY A 219 4.53 -14.04 1.96
N LEU A 220 5.59 -13.32 2.35
CA LEU A 220 5.54 -11.91 2.75
C LEU A 220 6.01 -11.01 1.60
N TYR A 221 5.27 -9.93 1.38
CA TYR A 221 5.57 -8.90 0.39
C TYR A 221 6.38 -7.78 1.04
N ALA A 222 6.21 -6.52 0.61
CA ALA A 222 6.89 -5.39 1.21
C ALA A 222 6.60 -5.31 2.73
N PRO A 223 7.61 -5.00 3.56
CA PRO A 223 9.02 -4.76 3.21
C PRO A 223 9.91 -6.02 3.20
N TYR A 224 9.38 -7.19 3.55
CA TYR A 224 10.16 -8.39 3.86
C TYR A 224 10.59 -9.22 2.64
N TRP A 225 9.76 -9.25 1.59
CA TRP A 225 10.01 -9.99 0.34
C TRP A 225 10.50 -11.43 0.55
N ASP A 226 9.81 -12.18 1.41
CA ASP A 226 10.12 -13.59 1.69
C ASP A 226 9.05 -14.51 1.11
N PRO A 227 9.27 -15.10 -0.08
CA PRO A 227 8.33 -16.05 -0.67
C PRO A 227 8.26 -17.38 0.11
N ASN A 228 9.13 -17.60 1.09
CA ASN A 228 9.16 -18.81 1.92
C ASN A 228 8.48 -18.62 3.28
N ALA A 229 7.94 -17.43 3.56
CA ALA A 229 7.13 -17.21 4.75
C ALA A 229 5.80 -17.96 4.65
N SER A 230 5.19 -18.28 5.79
CA SER A 230 3.91 -19.00 5.86
C SER A 230 2.96 -18.32 6.84
N GLY A 231 1.65 -18.48 6.61
CA GLY A 231 0.63 -18.00 7.53
C GLY A 231 0.84 -18.53 8.96
N LEU A 232 0.73 -17.66 9.96
CA LEU A 232 1.00 -18.00 11.37
C LEU A 232 -0.04 -17.35 12.30
N PHE A 233 -0.65 -18.16 13.17
CA PHE A 233 -1.24 -17.67 14.42
C PHE A 233 -0.32 -18.03 15.58
N ILE A 234 -0.03 -17.07 16.45
CA ILE A 234 0.79 -17.28 17.64
C ILE A 234 0.16 -16.57 18.84
N GLY A 235 0.43 -17.06 20.06
CA GLY A 235 -0.14 -16.50 21.29
C GLY A 235 -1.50 -17.08 21.68
N LEU A 236 -1.86 -18.25 21.15
CA LEU A 236 -3.10 -18.93 21.52
C LEU A 236 -3.08 -19.41 22.98
N SER A 237 -4.19 -19.23 23.68
CA SER A 237 -4.44 -19.74 25.04
C SER A 237 -5.80 -20.45 25.12
N GLN A 238 -6.13 -21.05 26.26
CA GLN A 238 -7.45 -21.66 26.50
C GLN A 238 -8.60 -20.63 26.46
N PHE A 239 -8.31 -19.33 26.60
CA PHE A 239 -9.29 -18.25 26.52
C PHE A 239 -9.53 -17.78 25.08
N THR A 240 -8.69 -18.17 24.13
CA THR A 240 -8.81 -17.72 22.74
C THR A 240 -10.07 -18.29 22.09
N HIS A 241 -10.86 -17.42 21.45
CA HIS A 241 -12.10 -17.77 20.75
C HIS A 241 -12.26 -16.93 19.49
N LYS A 242 -13.29 -17.21 18.68
CA LYS A 242 -13.50 -16.63 17.34
C LYS A 242 -13.36 -15.10 17.26
N CYS A 243 -13.80 -14.36 18.28
CA CYS A 243 -13.69 -12.90 18.32
C CYS A 243 -12.24 -12.41 18.35
N HIS A 244 -11.35 -13.10 19.07
CA HIS A 244 -9.91 -12.81 19.08
C HIS A 244 -9.27 -13.05 17.71
N PHE A 245 -9.71 -14.09 16.98
CA PHE A 245 -9.25 -14.31 15.60
C PHE A 245 -9.68 -13.19 14.66
N MET A 246 -10.94 -12.73 14.76
CA MET A 246 -11.41 -11.58 13.97
C MET A 246 -10.64 -10.31 14.30
N ARG A 247 -10.38 -10.08 15.59
CA ARG A 247 -9.61 -8.93 16.06
C ARG A 247 -8.16 -8.98 15.57
N ALA A 248 -7.48 -10.12 15.72
CA ALA A 248 -6.13 -10.34 15.21
C ALA A 248 -6.04 -10.16 13.68
N ALA A 249 -7.10 -10.52 12.94
CA ALA A 249 -7.17 -10.29 11.50
C ALA A 249 -7.15 -8.80 11.15
N LEU A 250 -7.96 -7.98 11.82
CA LEU A 250 -7.97 -6.53 11.61
C LEU A 250 -6.65 -5.88 12.05
N GLU A 251 -6.12 -6.28 13.21
CA GLU A 251 -4.82 -5.79 13.70
C GLU A 251 -3.67 -6.14 12.75
N SER A 252 -3.66 -7.35 12.16
CA SER A 252 -2.64 -7.75 11.18
C SER A 252 -2.54 -6.83 9.97
N ILE A 253 -3.67 -6.25 9.55
CA ILE A 253 -3.71 -5.31 8.41
C ILE A 253 -3.06 -3.99 8.81
N ALA A 254 -3.35 -3.53 10.03
CA ALA A 254 -2.77 -2.31 10.57
C ALA A 254 -1.28 -2.44 10.87
N TYR A 255 -0.82 -3.60 11.36
CA TYR A 255 0.59 -3.87 11.54
C TYR A 255 1.37 -3.93 10.21
N GLN A 256 0.85 -4.63 9.20
CA GLN A 256 1.45 -4.64 7.86
C GLN A 256 1.48 -3.23 7.23
N THR A 257 0.45 -2.41 7.51
CA THR A 257 0.44 -0.99 7.12
C THR A 257 1.58 -0.24 7.81
N ALA A 258 1.78 -0.45 9.11
CA ALA A 258 2.84 0.17 9.88
C ALA A 258 4.24 -0.23 9.40
N ASP A 259 4.45 -1.49 9.00
CA ASP A 259 5.73 -1.93 8.43
C ASP A 259 6.10 -1.13 7.18
N ILE A 260 5.13 -0.89 6.29
CA ILE A 260 5.35 -0.10 5.06
C ILE A 260 5.52 1.38 5.39
N LEU A 261 4.65 1.96 6.24
CA LEU A 261 4.72 3.37 6.59
C LEU A 261 5.99 3.73 7.36
N SER A 262 6.59 2.79 8.10
CA SER A 262 7.88 2.99 8.76
C SER A 262 9.03 3.30 7.80
N LEU A 263 8.88 2.97 6.51
CA LEU A 263 9.84 3.26 5.45
C LEU A 263 9.49 4.54 4.66
N MET A 264 8.30 5.10 4.87
CA MET A 264 7.82 6.29 4.19
C MET A 264 8.02 7.54 5.06
N ARG A 265 7.91 8.73 4.46
CA ARG A 265 7.88 9.97 5.25
C ARG A 265 6.62 9.99 6.11
N ARG A 266 6.71 10.45 7.37
CA ARG A 266 5.51 10.65 8.19
C ARG A 266 4.59 11.68 7.52
N SER A 267 3.33 11.32 7.31
CA SER A 267 2.34 12.23 6.73
C SER A 267 1.82 13.20 7.77
N GLU A 268 1.88 14.50 7.49
CA GLU A 268 1.34 15.55 8.39
C GLU A 268 -0.20 15.60 8.35
N THR A 269 -0.79 15.12 7.26
CA THR A 269 -2.25 15.14 7.05
C THR A 269 -2.92 13.82 7.42
N GLY A 270 -2.17 12.85 7.95
CA GLY A 270 -2.67 11.50 8.22
C GLY A 270 -2.68 10.58 6.98
N ILE A 271 -3.38 9.44 7.11
CA ILE A 271 -3.46 8.37 6.11
C ILE A 271 -4.87 8.40 5.51
N ASN A 272 -4.98 8.70 4.22
CA ASN A 272 -6.25 8.63 3.52
C ASN A 272 -6.56 7.16 3.18
N VAL A 273 -7.76 6.67 3.51
CA VAL A 273 -8.12 5.27 3.30
C VAL A 273 -9.31 5.13 2.37
N ASP A 274 -9.27 4.12 1.51
CA ASP A 274 -10.37 3.76 0.62
C ASP A 274 -10.43 2.24 0.41
N GLY A 275 -11.43 1.76 -0.33
CA GLY A 275 -11.71 0.34 -0.54
C GLY A 275 -12.71 -0.26 0.46
N GLY A 276 -13.30 -1.40 0.12
CA GLY A 276 -14.45 -1.95 0.85
C GLY A 276 -14.18 -2.26 2.33
N MET A 277 -12.93 -2.51 2.73
CA MET A 277 -12.61 -2.74 4.14
C MET A 277 -12.65 -1.45 4.97
N SER A 278 -12.47 -0.28 4.37
CA SER A 278 -12.50 0.99 5.10
C SER A 278 -13.89 1.32 5.65
N CYS A 279 -14.94 0.65 5.19
CA CYS A 279 -16.28 0.74 5.79
C CYS A 279 -16.36 0.19 7.22
N ASN A 280 -15.33 -0.54 7.70
CA ASN A 280 -15.27 -1.07 9.05
C ASN A 280 -14.63 -0.04 10.01
N ASP A 281 -15.44 0.54 10.88
CA ASP A 281 -15.00 1.63 11.77
C ASP A 281 -13.93 1.16 12.75
N LEU A 282 -14.07 -0.07 13.25
CA LEU A 282 -13.08 -0.67 14.15
C LEU A 282 -11.72 -0.82 13.46
N MET A 283 -11.70 -1.23 12.21
CA MET A 283 -10.47 -1.35 11.42
C MET A 283 -9.80 0.02 11.22
N CYS A 284 -10.58 1.06 10.88
CA CYS A 284 -10.06 2.42 10.78
C CYS A 284 -9.50 2.95 12.10
N GLN A 285 -10.16 2.65 13.24
CA GLN A 285 -9.65 3.01 14.56
C GLN A 285 -8.35 2.26 14.91
N ILE A 286 -8.29 0.95 14.66
CA ILE A 286 -7.09 0.13 14.87
C ILE A 286 -5.92 0.64 14.00
N LEU A 287 -6.19 1.05 12.76
CA LEU A 287 -5.20 1.68 11.89
C LEU A 287 -4.64 2.96 12.51
N ALA A 288 -5.50 3.84 13.01
CA ALA A 288 -5.08 5.09 13.63
C ALA A 288 -4.22 4.82 14.88
N ASP A 289 -4.68 3.91 15.72
CA ASP A 289 -4.00 3.50 16.95
C ASP A 289 -2.58 2.93 16.67
N ILE A 290 -2.48 1.92 15.81
CA ILE A 290 -1.21 1.23 15.52
C ILE A 290 -0.23 2.12 14.74
N ASN A 291 -0.72 2.98 13.84
CA ASN A 291 0.16 3.83 13.03
C ASN A 291 0.49 5.16 13.72
N GLY A 292 -0.21 5.54 14.79
CA GLY A 292 -0.01 6.82 15.49
C GLY A 292 -0.21 8.03 14.55
N ALA A 293 -1.21 7.92 13.67
CA ALA A 293 -1.56 8.93 12.69
C ALA A 293 -3.08 8.96 12.49
N ASP A 294 -3.63 10.14 12.17
CA ASP A 294 -5.04 10.26 11.81
C ASP A 294 -5.34 9.41 10.57
N VAL A 295 -6.46 8.69 10.60
CA VAL A 295 -6.98 7.93 9.47
C VAL A 295 -8.20 8.66 8.93
N ILE A 296 -8.15 9.02 7.64
CA ILE A 296 -9.18 9.82 6.98
C ILE A 296 -9.91 8.95 5.98
N ARG A 297 -11.19 8.69 6.25
CA ARG A 297 -12.09 8.00 5.32
C ARG A 297 -12.93 9.05 4.58
N PRO A 298 -12.72 9.26 3.26
CA PRO A 298 -13.49 10.24 2.51
C PRO A 298 -14.93 9.76 2.32
N LEU A 299 -15.87 10.71 2.24
CA LEU A 299 -17.26 10.40 1.89
C LEU A 299 -17.37 9.81 0.48
N MET A 300 -16.53 10.28 -0.46
CA MET A 300 -16.45 9.71 -1.80
C MET A 300 -15.54 8.48 -1.80
N ILE A 301 -16.14 7.29 -1.71
CA ILE A 301 -15.41 6.02 -1.63
C ILE A 301 -14.73 5.65 -2.97
N GLU A 302 -15.30 6.06 -4.11
CA GLU A 302 -14.79 5.78 -5.46
C GLU A 302 -13.68 6.76 -5.91
N THR A 303 -12.61 6.83 -5.12
CA THR A 303 -11.49 7.77 -5.31
C THR A 303 -10.71 7.50 -6.60
N THR A 304 -10.61 6.24 -7.03
CA THR A 304 -9.97 5.88 -8.30
C THR A 304 -10.64 6.55 -9.50
N ALA A 305 -11.97 6.44 -9.61
CA ALA A 305 -12.73 7.07 -10.69
C ALA A 305 -12.70 8.60 -10.58
N LEU A 306 -12.77 9.13 -9.35
CA LEU A 306 -12.63 10.57 -9.09
C LEU A 306 -11.28 11.10 -9.60
N GLY A 307 -10.17 10.43 -9.32
CA GLY A 307 -8.85 10.85 -9.79
C GLY A 307 -8.73 10.88 -11.31
N ALA A 308 -9.30 9.88 -12.01
CA ALA A 308 -9.35 9.88 -13.46
C ALA A 308 -10.18 11.07 -14.00
N ALA A 309 -11.33 11.35 -13.37
CA ALA A 309 -12.15 12.51 -13.71
C ALA A 309 -11.41 13.83 -13.47
N MET A 310 -10.75 13.99 -12.31
CA MET A 310 -9.95 15.18 -11.97
C MET A 310 -8.88 15.45 -13.02
N LEU A 311 -8.20 14.42 -13.49
CA LEU A 311 -7.18 14.51 -14.53
C LEU A 311 -7.76 14.95 -15.88
N ALA A 312 -8.89 14.38 -16.28
CA ALA A 312 -9.58 14.76 -17.50
C ALA A 312 -10.07 16.21 -17.46
N GLY A 313 -10.65 16.63 -16.33
CA GLY A 313 -11.12 17.99 -16.10
C GLY A 313 -9.99 19.01 -16.00
N TYR A 314 -8.82 18.63 -15.46
CA TYR A 314 -7.61 19.45 -15.49
C TYR A 314 -7.20 19.78 -16.93
N THR A 315 -7.17 18.78 -17.83
CA THR A 315 -6.78 18.98 -19.23
C THR A 315 -7.66 20.00 -19.94
N ILE A 316 -8.97 19.98 -19.69
CA ILE A 316 -9.93 20.91 -20.30
C ILE A 316 -10.11 22.21 -19.51
N GLY A 317 -9.33 22.41 -18.44
CA GLY A 317 -9.27 23.66 -17.68
C GLY A 317 -10.38 23.87 -16.65
N ILE A 318 -11.11 22.82 -16.26
CA ILE A 318 -12.12 22.87 -15.19
C ILE A 318 -11.45 22.99 -13.82
N TRP A 319 -10.44 22.15 -13.56
CA TRP A 319 -9.77 22.06 -12.26
C TRP A 319 -8.31 22.48 -12.31
N ASP A 320 -7.81 23.08 -11.23
CA ASP A 320 -6.38 23.31 -11.03
C ASP A 320 -5.77 22.25 -10.11
N LEU A 321 -4.91 21.40 -10.67
CA LEU A 321 -4.11 20.41 -9.94
C LEU A 321 -2.65 20.86 -9.77
N GLU A 322 -2.19 21.83 -10.58
CA GLU A 322 -0.78 22.17 -10.71
C GLU A 322 -0.26 22.88 -9.46
N SER A 323 -1.06 23.78 -8.89
CA SER A 323 -0.71 24.61 -7.73
C SER A 323 -0.21 23.80 -6.53
N LYS A 324 -0.84 22.64 -6.27
CA LYS A 324 -0.44 21.71 -5.20
C LYS A 324 0.57 20.66 -5.67
N ALA A 325 0.44 20.15 -6.90
CA ALA A 325 1.26 19.05 -7.40
C ALA A 325 2.72 19.41 -7.73
N MET A 326 3.01 20.69 -8.05
CA MET A 326 4.34 21.11 -8.52
C MET A 326 5.32 21.47 -7.39
N GLN A 327 5.25 20.77 -6.26
CA GLN A 327 6.20 20.93 -5.17
C GLN A 327 7.50 20.17 -5.48
N SER A 328 8.63 20.89 -5.47
CA SER A 328 9.97 20.29 -5.56
C SER A 328 10.37 19.67 -4.21
N SER A 329 10.89 18.44 -4.23
CA SER A 329 11.45 17.76 -3.06
C SER A 329 12.71 18.40 -2.49
N ALA A 330 13.20 19.50 -3.08
CA ALA A 330 14.44 20.18 -2.71
C ALA A 330 14.36 21.04 -1.44
N LYS A 331 13.26 20.99 -0.65
CA LYS A 331 13.29 21.53 0.71
C LYS A 331 13.82 20.43 1.65
N GLU A 332 15.06 20.64 2.08
CA GLU A 332 15.76 19.84 3.09
C GLU A 332 14.84 19.47 4.27
N PRO A 333 14.99 18.29 4.88
CA PRO A 333 14.50 18.12 6.24
C PRO A 333 15.22 19.15 7.10
N LYS A 334 14.47 19.97 7.85
CA LYS A 334 15.05 20.66 9.00
C LYS A 334 15.63 19.57 9.90
N GLU A 335 16.95 19.55 10.01
CA GLU A 335 17.62 18.76 11.04
C GLU A 335 16.95 19.07 12.39
N ILE A 336 16.60 18.01 13.11
CA ILE A 336 16.26 18.09 14.52
C ILE A 336 17.52 18.61 15.22
N LYS A 337 17.50 19.89 15.59
CA LYS A 337 18.60 20.51 16.35
C LYS A 337 18.55 20.01 17.78
N ASP A 338 19.49 19.15 18.13
CA ASP A 338 20.01 19.13 19.49
C ASP A 338 20.75 20.44 19.78
N LEU A 339 20.48 20.99 20.96
CA LEU A 339 21.07 22.22 21.48
C LEU A 339 22.56 22.04 21.80
N LYS A 340 23.43 22.93 21.27
CA LYS A 340 24.14 23.97 22.06
C LYS A 340 25.20 24.74 21.24
N ASP A 341 25.22 26.04 21.51
CA ASP A 341 26.28 27.06 21.49
C ASP A 341 27.09 27.38 20.22
N GLY A 342 27.18 28.69 19.95
CA GLY A 342 28.42 29.33 19.48
C GLY A 342 28.38 30.07 18.14
N ASP A 343 27.98 31.34 18.20
CA ASP A 343 28.47 32.53 17.47
C ASP A 343 28.69 32.61 15.94
N ASP A 344 28.12 33.72 15.46
CA ASP A 344 28.55 34.73 14.49
C ASP A 344 28.67 34.47 12.97
N ASP A 345 27.78 35.21 12.29
CA ASP A 345 28.02 36.13 11.18
C ASP A 345 28.84 35.66 9.96
N LEU A 346 28.16 35.46 8.82
CA LEU A 346 28.62 36.01 7.53
C LEU A 346 27.57 35.89 6.40
N ARG A 347 27.17 37.07 5.88
CA ARG A 347 26.94 37.43 4.46
C ARG A 347 25.60 37.15 3.74
N ARG A 348 24.80 38.23 3.77
CA ARG A 348 24.11 38.93 2.67
C ARG A 348 24.61 38.74 1.20
N LYS A 349 23.63 38.84 0.27
CA LYS A 349 23.64 39.11 -1.21
C LYS A 349 23.71 37.84 -2.09
N THR A 350 22.90 37.63 -3.15
CA THR A 350 22.44 38.50 -4.27
C THR A 350 21.25 37.78 -4.99
N SER A 351 20.04 38.33 -5.11
CA SER A 351 19.41 39.07 -6.23
C SER A 351 19.56 38.56 -7.71
N ILE A 352 18.38 38.31 -8.32
CA ILE A 352 17.94 38.59 -9.72
C ILE A 352 18.60 37.88 -10.91
N ILE A 353 17.81 37.06 -11.64
CA ILE A 353 17.77 37.01 -13.13
C ILE A 353 16.33 36.76 -13.62
N ASN A 354 15.83 37.68 -14.44
CA ASN A 354 14.61 37.68 -15.29
C ASN A 354 14.94 36.99 -16.64
N SER A 355 14.11 36.11 -17.21
CA SER A 355 12.98 36.36 -18.16
C SER A 355 13.26 35.90 -19.60
N VAL A 356 12.16 35.52 -20.27
CA VAL A 356 11.92 35.36 -21.73
C VAL A 356 12.37 34.05 -22.40
N LEU A 357 11.38 33.18 -22.68
CA LEU A 357 11.26 32.52 -23.99
C LEU A 357 9.76 32.36 -24.35
N ASN A 358 9.37 33.00 -25.45
CA ASN A 358 8.08 32.87 -26.14
C ASN A 358 8.13 31.71 -27.15
N ASN A 359 7.07 30.89 -27.24
CA ASN A 359 6.59 30.29 -28.50
C ASN A 359 5.19 29.64 -28.31
N PRO A 360 4.42 29.33 -29.38
CA PRO A 360 3.02 29.75 -29.50
C PRO A 360 2.09 28.55 -29.70
N LEU A 361 1.31 28.19 -28.68
CA LEU A 361 0.16 27.28 -28.84
C LEU A 361 -1.05 27.88 -28.13
N LYS A 362 -1.72 28.81 -28.82
CA LYS A 362 -3.06 29.29 -28.46
C LYS A 362 -3.99 29.08 -29.65
N ARG A 363 -4.70 27.95 -29.65
CA ARG A 363 -5.98 27.80 -30.33
C ARG A 363 -6.75 26.62 -29.74
N MET A 364 -7.20 26.80 -28.50
CA MET A 364 -8.36 26.14 -27.86
C MET A 364 -8.49 26.70 -26.43
N ARG A 365 -8.79 27.99 -26.30
CA ARG A 365 -9.22 28.60 -25.03
C ARG A 365 -10.22 29.71 -25.30
N SER A 366 -11.46 29.30 -25.51
CA SER A 366 -12.62 30.18 -25.35
C SER A 366 -13.68 29.48 -24.50
N PHE A 367 -13.27 29.11 -23.28
CA PHE A 367 -14.16 28.91 -22.14
C PHE A 367 -13.44 29.51 -20.93
N SER A 368 -13.77 30.77 -20.62
CA SER A 368 -13.34 31.44 -19.39
C SER A 368 -14.23 30.94 -18.25
N LEU A 369 -14.00 29.70 -17.81
CA LEU A 369 -14.43 29.27 -16.49
C LEU A 369 -13.31 29.68 -15.52
N SER A 370 -13.65 30.38 -14.43
CA SER A 370 -12.70 30.56 -13.33
C SER A 370 -12.23 29.17 -12.91
N LYS A 371 -10.91 28.95 -12.89
CA LYS A 371 -10.36 27.66 -12.45
C LYS A 371 -10.83 27.42 -11.02
N GLN A 372 -11.65 26.39 -10.83
CA GLN A 372 -12.10 26.00 -9.50
C GLN A 372 -11.09 25.00 -8.95
N GLU A 373 -10.73 25.12 -7.67
CA GLU A 373 -10.13 23.97 -6.99
C GLU A 373 -11.20 22.88 -6.90
N PRO A 374 -10.87 21.61 -7.16
CA PRO A 374 -11.78 20.53 -6.81
C PRO A 374 -12.05 20.63 -5.30
N GLU A 375 -13.32 20.75 -4.90
CA GLU A 375 -13.69 20.78 -3.49
C GLU A 375 -13.16 19.49 -2.83
N PRO A 376 -12.44 19.57 -1.70
CA PRO A 376 -12.13 18.37 -0.94
C PRO A 376 -13.45 17.67 -0.57
N PRO A 377 -13.46 16.33 -0.43
CA PRO A 377 -14.68 15.60 -0.09
C PRO A 377 -15.39 16.25 1.11
N LYS A 378 -16.69 16.52 0.99
CA LYS A 378 -17.53 17.03 2.09
C LYS A 378 -17.50 16.02 3.25
N SER A 379 -17.14 16.51 4.44
CA SER A 379 -17.04 15.77 5.74
C SER A 379 -16.52 14.33 5.65
N ALA A 380 -15.21 14.17 5.84
CA ALA A 380 -14.58 12.86 6.04
C ALA A 380 -14.73 12.39 7.50
N ASP A 381 -14.85 11.08 7.70
CA ASP A 381 -14.67 10.50 9.03
C ASP A 381 -13.18 10.51 9.37
N ILE A 382 -12.83 11.06 10.53
CA ILE A 382 -11.45 11.15 11.00
C ILE A 382 -11.33 10.31 12.27
N PHE A 383 -10.57 9.22 12.17
CA PHE A 383 -10.23 8.35 13.28
C PHE A 383 -8.89 8.79 13.84
N LYS A 384 -8.87 9.15 15.13
CA LYS A 384 -7.67 9.65 15.80
C LYS A 384 -7.05 8.56 16.67
N PRO A 385 -5.71 8.51 16.80
CA PRO A 385 -5.07 7.60 17.73
C PRO A 385 -5.62 7.78 19.15
N SER A 386 -6.01 6.66 19.76
CA SER A 386 -6.64 6.60 21.08
C SER A 386 -5.78 5.88 22.13
N ILE A 387 -4.69 5.24 21.70
CA ILE A 387 -3.72 4.54 22.57
C ILE A 387 -2.44 5.36 22.78
N SER A 388 -1.70 5.06 23.85
CA SER A 388 -0.40 5.68 24.11
C SER A 388 0.67 5.22 23.12
N GLU A 389 1.69 6.06 22.93
CA GLU A 389 2.86 5.72 22.12
C GLU A 389 3.59 4.47 22.64
N GLU A 390 3.74 4.35 23.96
CA GLU A 390 4.32 3.17 24.62
C GLU A 390 3.55 1.89 24.28
N LYS A 391 2.21 1.92 24.38
CA LYS A 391 1.40 0.74 24.07
C LYS A 391 1.52 0.34 22.60
N ARG A 392 1.53 1.32 21.71
CA ARG A 392 1.73 1.13 20.27
C ARG A 392 3.08 0.46 19.99
N GLU A 393 4.15 0.94 20.62
CA GLU A 393 5.50 0.38 20.43
C GLU A 393 5.61 -1.08 20.92
N GLU A 394 5.00 -1.40 22.07
CA GLU A 394 4.89 -2.78 22.56
C GLU A 394 4.20 -3.69 21.52
N MET A 395 3.05 -3.25 21.01
CA MET A 395 2.26 -4.00 20.03
C MET A 395 3.02 -4.24 18.73
N VAL A 396 3.68 -3.21 18.19
CA VAL A 396 4.49 -3.29 16.95
C VAL A 396 5.74 -4.17 17.16
N THR A 397 6.34 -4.15 18.35
CA THR A 397 7.49 -5.00 18.67
C THR A 397 7.10 -6.48 18.69
N ALA A 398 6.00 -6.81 19.34
CA ALA A 398 5.48 -8.18 19.36
C ALA A 398 5.03 -8.66 17.96
N TRP A 399 4.47 -7.76 17.13
CA TRP A 399 4.20 -8.04 15.72
C TRP A 399 5.46 -8.45 14.95
N LYS A 400 6.55 -7.67 15.04
CA LYS A 400 7.82 -7.98 14.35
C LYS A 400 8.36 -9.36 14.73
N LEU A 401 8.21 -9.75 16.00
CA LEU A 401 8.58 -11.07 16.48
C LEU A 401 7.70 -12.19 15.88
N ALA A 402 6.40 -11.95 15.71
CA ALA A 402 5.51 -12.88 15.02
C ALA A 402 5.89 -13.03 13.53
N VAL A 403 6.20 -11.92 12.86
CA VAL A 403 6.66 -11.92 11.47
C VAL A 403 7.95 -12.72 11.32
N GLU A 404 8.96 -12.48 12.15
CA GLU A 404 10.24 -13.21 12.10
C GLU A 404 10.04 -14.72 12.21
N ARG A 405 9.13 -15.17 13.09
CA ARG A 405 8.78 -16.59 13.26
C ARG A 405 8.06 -17.19 12.05
N SER A 406 7.38 -16.37 11.25
CA SER A 406 6.69 -16.81 10.04
C SER A 406 7.64 -16.99 8.84
N MET A 407 8.80 -16.32 8.87
CA MET A 407 9.74 -16.27 7.76
C MET A 407 10.50 -17.57 7.57
N ARG A 408 10.92 -17.85 6.33
CA ARG A 408 11.75 -18.99 5.92
C ARG A 408 11.18 -20.36 6.32
N TRP A 409 9.87 -20.43 6.56
CA TRP A 409 9.18 -21.63 7.03
C TRP A 409 9.32 -22.80 6.05
N THR A 410 9.14 -22.55 4.76
CA THR A 410 9.21 -23.60 3.73
C THR A 410 10.63 -23.89 3.25
N LYS A 411 11.61 -23.05 3.62
CA LYS A 411 13.02 -23.26 3.32
C LYS A 411 13.62 -24.19 4.36
N ILE A 412 13.35 -25.49 4.23
CA ILE A 412 14.07 -26.52 4.99
C ILE A 412 15.54 -26.41 4.60
N LYS A 413 16.36 -25.77 5.45
CA LYS A 413 17.79 -26.00 5.41
C LYS A 413 17.99 -27.50 5.60
N LYS A 414 18.86 -28.11 4.79
CA LYS A 414 19.55 -29.39 5.04
C LYS A 414 20.29 -29.48 6.40
N GLN A 415 19.95 -28.64 7.39
CA GLN A 415 20.44 -28.64 8.77
C GLN A 415 19.67 -29.62 9.68
N GLU A 416 18.88 -30.54 9.13
CA GLU A 416 18.35 -31.68 9.92
C GLU A 416 19.42 -32.67 10.39
N GLN A 417 20.69 -32.46 10.01
CA GLN A 417 21.79 -33.22 10.59
C GLN A 417 22.11 -32.80 12.04
N GLN A 418 21.70 -31.60 12.48
CA GLN A 418 21.91 -31.13 13.85
C GLN A 418 20.75 -31.52 14.80
N LYS A 419 19.56 -31.84 14.28
CA LYS A 419 18.39 -32.29 15.06
C LYS A 419 18.52 -33.73 15.59
N ARG A 420 19.50 -34.51 15.11
CA ARG A 420 19.77 -35.86 15.65
C ARG A 420 20.39 -35.85 17.06
N GLU A 421 20.98 -34.74 17.52
CA GLU A 421 21.53 -34.67 18.89
C GLU A 421 20.48 -34.41 19.98
N TYR A 422 19.37 -33.73 19.65
CA TYR A 422 18.31 -33.45 20.65
C TYR A 422 17.48 -34.68 21.02
N LYS A 423 17.43 -35.70 20.14
CA LYS A 423 16.71 -36.95 20.39
C LYS A 423 17.42 -37.87 21.39
N MET A 424 18.70 -37.65 21.68
CA MET A 424 19.46 -38.46 22.65
C MET A 424 19.43 -37.91 24.08
N ARG A 425 19.10 -36.63 24.28
CA ARG A 425 19.06 -36.01 25.63
C ARG A 425 17.66 -35.89 26.23
N SER A 426 16.59 -36.17 25.47
CA SER A 426 15.20 -36.01 25.91
C SER A 426 14.54 -37.30 26.41
N THR A 427 15.24 -38.44 26.40
CA THR A 427 14.81 -39.66 27.09
C THR A 427 15.54 -39.83 28.40
N LEU A 428 15.16 -39.04 29.41
CA LEU A 428 15.22 -39.53 30.79
C LEU A 428 13.96 -40.38 30.98
N PRO A 429 14.08 -41.71 31.16
CA PRO A 429 12.93 -42.56 31.40
C PRO A 429 12.15 -42.02 32.61
N ILE A 430 10.82 -42.04 32.55
CA ILE A 430 9.93 -41.74 33.69
C ILE A 430 10.38 -42.44 34.98
N GLY A 431 11.05 -43.59 34.87
CA GLY A 431 11.70 -44.30 35.97
C GLY A 431 12.70 -43.46 36.78
N ILE A 432 13.50 -42.57 36.16
CA ILE A 432 14.46 -41.74 36.91
C ILE A 432 13.76 -40.67 37.74
N PHE A 433 12.64 -40.11 37.24
CA PHE A 433 11.83 -39.16 37.99
C PHE A 433 11.06 -39.82 39.13
N MET A 434 10.57 -41.05 38.92
CA MET A 434 9.96 -41.83 40.01
C MET A 434 11.01 -42.22 41.06
N VAL A 435 12.19 -42.69 40.65
CA VAL A 435 13.28 -43.07 41.57
C VAL A 435 13.75 -41.88 42.40
N SER A 436 13.91 -40.69 41.79
CA SER A 436 14.28 -39.49 42.55
C SER A 436 13.20 -39.07 43.54
N SER A 437 11.92 -39.18 43.16
CA SER A 437 10.80 -38.86 44.05
C SER A 437 10.69 -39.85 45.22
N PHE A 438 10.87 -41.15 44.97
CA PHE A 438 10.91 -42.17 46.03
C PHE A 438 12.14 -42.03 46.93
N ALA A 439 13.31 -41.68 46.39
CA ALA A 439 14.50 -41.41 47.18
C ALA A 439 14.30 -40.21 48.13
N ILE A 440 13.66 -39.14 47.65
CA ILE A 440 13.30 -37.99 48.49
C ILE A 440 12.32 -38.38 49.60
N LEU A 441 11.32 -39.22 49.31
CA LEU A 441 10.38 -39.72 50.33
C LEU A 441 11.07 -40.64 51.36
N ILE A 442 11.97 -41.51 50.93
CA ILE A 442 12.74 -42.38 51.83
C ILE A 442 13.66 -41.54 52.72
N ILE A 443 14.37 -40.57 52.14
CA ILE A 443 15.22 -39.65 52.89
C ILE A 443 14.37 -38.88 53.90
N SER A 444 13.24 -38.30 53.49
CA SER A 444 12.31 -37.60 54.38
C SER A 444 11.79 -38.47 55.53
N ASN A 445 11.54 -39.76 55.27
CA ASN A 445 11.10 -40.68 56.31
C ASN A 445 12.22 -41.01 57.30
N PHE A 446 13.47 -41.12 56.82
CA PHE A 446 14.65 -41.31 57.66
C PHE A 446 15.02 -40.06 58.47
N THR A 447 14.82 -38.85 57.95
CA THR A 447 15.02 -37.60 58.72
C THR A 447 13.94 -37.39 59.77
N ASN A 448 12.70 -37.84 59.53
CA ASN A 448 11.59 -37.76 60.50
C ASN A 448 11.63 -38.83 61.61
N GLN A 449 12.46 -39.88 61.48
CA GLN A 449 12.67 -40.87 62.54
C GLN A 449 13.89 -40.56 63.44
N ASN A 450 14.70 -39.55 63.09
CA ASN A 450 15.86 -39.09 63.87
C ASN A 450 15.67 -37.66 64.43
N LEU A 451 14.44 -37.16 64.41
CA LEU A 451 13.92 -36.01 65.16
C LEU A 451 12.90 -36.53 66.16
#